data_AF-A0A094JXQ3-F1
#
_entry.id   AF-A0A094JXQ3-F1
#
_cell.length_a   1.000
_cell.length_b   1.000
_cell.length_c   1.000
_cell.angle_alpha   90.00
_cell.angle_beta   90.00
_cell.angle_gamma   90.00
#
_symmetry.space_group_name_H-M   'P 1'
#
loop_
_entity.id
_entity.type
_entity.pdbx_description
1 polymer ?
#
loop_
_entity_poly.entity_id
_entity_poly.type
_entity_poly.pdbx_seq_one_letter_code
_entity_poly.pdbx_strand_id
1 'polypeptide(L)'
;MRVDGNGVEGTEINLDNDLNKEVKFNGDTYIAGAYVESDLKTSMIDLEYQYKFLNLENILAGFSIGIIGKIKYLDGEARMNSFVYDNKKDIHVPIPMIGLGAKIGLLADILWKRGQNS
;
A
#
# COMPACT_ATOMS: atom_id res chain seq x y z
N MET A 1 16.27 -9.31 -14.97
CA MET A 1 15.09 -8.44 -14.80
C MET A 1 14.12 -9.16 -13.90
N ARG A 2 13.73 -8.57 -12.76
CA ARG A 2 12.69 -9.14 -11.87
C ARG A 2 11.56 -8.12 -11.81
N VAL A 3 10.36 -8.57 -12.11
CA VAL A 3 9.12 -7.83 -11.91
C VAL A 3 8.43 -8.53 -10.75
N ASP A 4 8.43 -7.89 -9.59
CA ASP A 4 7.73 -8.39 -8.41
C ASP A 4 6.42 -7.59 -8.33
N GLY A 5 5.29 -8.25 -8.65
CA GLY A 5 3.96 -7.66 -8.49
C GLY A 5 3.48 -7.87 -7.07
N ASN A 6 3.34 -6.78 -6.31
CA ASN A 6 2.79 -6.87 -4.96
C ASN A 6 1.25 -6.92 -5.05
N GLY A 7 0.65 -7.78 -4.23
CA GLY A 7 -0.80 -7.98 -4.18
C GLY A 7 -1.55 -6.70 -3.81
N VAL A 8 -2.85 -6.66 -4.13
CA VAL A 8 -3.72 -5.54 -3.76
C VAL A 8 -3.86 -5.48 -2.25
N GLU A 9 -3.44 -4.37 -1.62
CA GLU A 9 -3.69 -4.12 -0.21
C GLU A 9 -4.92 -3.23 -0.06
N GLY A 10 -5.90 -3.69 0.72
CA GLY A 10 -7.16 -2.99 0.97
C GLY A 10 -7.34 -2.67 2.45
N THR A 11 -7.90 -1.49 2.75
CA THR A 11 -8.37 -1.11 4.10
C THR A 11 -9.84 -0.70 3.99
N GLU A 12 -10.65 -1.18 4.93
CA GLU A 12 -12.05 -0.80 5.09
C GLU A 12 -12.26 -0.28 6.52
N ILE A 13 -12.82 0.92 6.63
CA ILE A 13 -13.14 1.56 7.91
C ILE A 13 -14.61 1.96 7.87
N ASN A 14 -15.38 1.43 8.82
CA ASN A 14 -16.81 1.74 8.96
C ASN A 14 -16.99 2.53 10.26
N LEU A 15 -17.70 3.66 10.18
CA LEU A 15 -18.00 4.51 11.32
C LEU A 15 -19.48 4.84 11.37
N ASP A 16 -20.08 4.57 12.53
CA ASP A 16 -21.47 4.87 12.84
C ASP A 16 -21.52 5.88 13.98
N ASN A 17 -21.98 7.10 13.73
CA ASN A 17 -22.05 8.10 14.79
C ASN A 17 -23.04 9.24 14.51
N ASP A 18 -23.47 9.91 15.58
CA ASP A 18 -24.19 11.17 15.49
C ASP A 18 -23.22 12.32 15.19
N LEU A 19 -23.62 13.18 14.25
CA LEU A 19 -22.83 14.36 13.88
C LEU A 19 -22.82 15.41 14.99
N ASN A 20 -21.65 15.67 15.57
CA ASN A 20 -21.48 16.75 16.55
C ASN A 20 -21.48 18.17 15.95
N LYS A 21 -21.44 18.27 14.61
CA LYS A 21 -21.42 19.53 13.84
C LYS A 21 -21.89 19.28 12.42
N GLU A 22 -22.32 20.34 11.74
CA GLU A 22 -22.65 20.27 10.31
C GLU A 22 -21.42 19.86 9.49
N VAL A 23 -21.60 18.90 8.57
CA VAL A 23 -20.57 18.41 7.67
C VAL A 23 -21.07 18.50 6.23
N LYS A 24 -20.26 19.07 5.34
CA LYS A 24 -20.53 19.07 3.90
C LYS A 24 -19.72 17.97 3.24
N PHE A 25 -20.41 17.03 2.61
CA PHE A 25 -19.81 15.90 1.91
C PHE A 25 -20.39 15.77 0.51
N ASN A 26 -19.52 15.77 -0.50
CA ASN A 26 -19.88 15.65 -1.91
C ASN A 26 -20.95 16.65 -2.42
N GLY A 27 -21.08 17.81 -1.77
CA GLY A 27 -22.07 18.84 -2.11
C GLY A 27 -23.31 18.84 -1.21
N ASP A 28 -23.58 17.74 -0.51
CA ASP A 28 -24.69 17.63 0.43
C ASP A 28 -24.29 18.02 1.84
N THR A 29 -25.22 18.66 2.54
CA THR A 29 -25.02 19.20 3.90
C THR A 29 -25.73 18.31 4.90
N TYR A 30 -24.95 17.65 5.74
CA TYR A 30 -25.42 16.78 6.81
C TYR A 30 -25.45 17.60 8.09
N ILE A 31 -26.65 17.79 8.64
CA ILE A 31 -26.89 18.65 9.81
C ILE A 31 -26.36 18.01 11.10
N ALA A 32 -26.04 18.83 12.09
CA ALA A 32 -25.68 18.34 13.42
C ALA A 32 -26.85 17.56 14.06
N GLY A 33 -26.54 16.45 14.72
CA GLY A 33 -27.52 15.52 15.30
C GLY A 33 -28.11 14.51 14.32
N ALA A 34 -27.69 14.51 13.05
CA ALA A 34 -28.03 13.44 12.12
C ALA A 34 -27.14 12.20 12.37
N TYR A 35 -27.78 11.03 12.38
CA TYR A 35 -27.08 9.76 12.34
C TYR A 35 -26.53 9.52 10.93
N VAL A 36 -25.22 9.25 10.85
CA VAL A 36 -24.54 8.94 9.59
C VAL A 36 -23.74 7.66 9.72
N GLU A 37 -23.86 6.82 8.70
CA GLU A 37 -23.02 5.64 8.47
C GLU A 37 -22.01 6.03 7.40
N SER A 38 -20.72 5.90 7.71
CA SER A 38 -19.63 6.27 6.81
C SER A 38 -18.77 5.05 6.52
N ASP A 39 -18.63 4.72 5.24
CA ASP A 39 -17.73 3.66 4.78
C ASP A 39 -16.56 4.29 4.02
N LEU A 40 -15.34 4.03 4.48
CA LEU A 40 -14.13 4.37 3.75
C LEU A 40 -13.44 3.09 3.30
N LYS A 41 -13.36 2.89 1.98
CA LYS A 41 -12.58 1.82 1.36
C LYS A 41 -11.38 2.41 0.67
N THR A 42 -10.22 1.82 0.84
CA THR A 42 -9.01 2.24 0.14
C THR A 42 -8.25 1.01 -0.31
N SER A 43 -7.96 0.95 -1.60
CA SER A 43 -7.17 -0.11 -2.24
C SER A 43 -5.91 0.50 -2.83
N MET A 44 -4.80 -0.22 -2.74
CA MET A 44 -3.54 0.18 -3.34
C MET A 44 -2.98 -0.95 -4.18
N ILE A 45 -2.53 -0.60 -5.39
CA ILE A 45 -1.82 -1.49 -6.31
C ILE A 45 -0.45 -0.88 -6.56
N ASP A 46 0.62 -1.67 -6.51
CA ASP A 46 1.94 -1.18 -6.87
C ASP A 46 2.65 -2.03 -7.92
N LEU A 47 3.29 -1.32 -8.84
CA LEU A 47 4.15 -1.85 -9.87
C LEU A 47 5.59 -1.41 -9.56
N GLU A 48 6.46 -2.37 -9.28
CA GLU A 48 7.87 -2.11 -9.00
C GLU A 48 8.77 -2.72 -10.07
N TYR A 49 9.77 -1.95 -10.48
CA TYR A 49 10.78 -2.34 -11.44
C TYR A 49 12.17 -2.01 -10.92
N GLN A 50 13.03 -3.02 -10.77
CA GLN A 50 14.40 -2.83 -10.31
C GLN A 50 15.42 -3.24 -11.37
N TYR A 51 16.37 -2.34 -11.65
CA TYR A 51 17.55 -2.62 -12.46
C TYR A 51 18.80 -2.66 -11.58
N LYS A 52 19.42 -3.84 -11.48
CA LYS A 52 20.64 -4.06 -10.69
C LYS A 52 21.87 -3.74 -11.54
N PHE A 53 22.71 -2.84 -11.05
CA PHE A 53 23.94 -2.44 -11.74
C PHE A 53 25.22 -2.88 -11.00
N LEU A 54 25.13 -3.19 -9.70
CA LEU A 54 26.21 -3.80 -8.93
C LEU A 54 25.71 -5.09 -8.28
N ASN A 55 26.35 -6.20 -8.59
CA ASN A 55 26.12 -7.48 -7.93
C ASN A 55 27.47 -8.00 -7.43
N LEU A 56 27.62 -8.10 -6.10
CA LEU A 56 28.86 -8.51 -5.44
C LEU A 56 28.72 -9.91 -4.83
N GLU A 57 28.16 -10.85 -5.59
CA GLU A 57 27.95 -12.25 -5.16
C GLU A 57 29.25 -12.92 -4.69
N ASN A 58 30.38 -12.61 -5.33
CA ASN A 58 31.67 -13.27 -5.03
C ASN A 58 32.46 -12.66 -3.87
N ILE A 59 32.14 -11.45 -3.40
CA ILE A 59 32.99 -10.71 -2.44
C ILE A 59 32.25 -10.44 -1.13
N LEU A 60 30.93 -10.22 -1.19
CA LEU A 60 30.15 -9.73 -0.05
C LEU A 60 28.77 -10.39 0.02
N ALA A 61 28.76 -11.70 0.29
CA ALA A 61 27.57 -12.48 0.70
C ALA A 61 26.27 -12.10 -0.04
N GLY A 62 26.27 -12.14 -1.37
CA GLY A 62 25.05 -11.89 -2.15
C GLY A 62 24.49 -10.46 -2.06
N PHE A 63 25.31 -9.46 -1.76
CA PHE A 63 24.91 -8.06 -1.79
C PHE A 63 24.69 -7.55 -3.24
N SER A 64 23.59 -6.84 -3.46
CA SER A 64 23.31 -6.18 -4.75
C SER A 64 22.74 -4.79 -4.55
N ILE A 65 23.14 -3.85 -5.42
CA ILE A 65 22.61 -2.49 -5.51
C ILE A 65 21.95 -2.32 -6.88
N GLY A 66 20.78 -1.69 -6.89
CA GLY A 66 20.05 -1.34 -8.10
C GLY A 66 19.31 -0.02 -7.99
N ILE A 67 18.89 0.51 -9.13
CA ILE A 67 17.90 1.57 -9.21
C ILE A 67 16.50 0.95 -9.21
N ILE A 68 15.56 1.59 -8.52
CA ILE A 68 14.17 1.19 -8.41
C ILE A 68 13.32 2.27 -9.08
N GLY A 69 12.44 1.86 -10.00
CA GLY A 69 11.27 2.61 -10.40
C GLY A 69 10.03 1.94 -9.82
N LYS A 70 9.11 2.71 -9.26
CA LYS A 70 7.89 2.18 -8.65
C LYS A 70 6.71 3.10 -8.97
N ILE A 71 5.56 2.54 -9.26
CA ILE A 71 4.32 3.28 -9.46
C ILE A 71 3.29 2.68 -8.49
N LYS A 72 2.77 3.49 -7.58
CA LYS A 72 1.63 3.14 -6.73
C LYS A 72 0.37 3.73 -7.31
N TYR A 73 -0.71 2.97 -7.38
CA TYR A 73 -2.03 3.41 -7.74
C TYR A 73 -2.90 3.32 -6.49
N LEU A 74 -3.38 4.47 -6.03
CA LEU A 74 -4.23 4.57 -4.85
C LEU A 74 -5.67 4.82 -5.29
N ASP A 75 -6.55 3.90 -4.93
CA ASP A 75 -7.98 3.98 -5.16
C ASP A 75 -8.70 4.09 -3.83
N GLY A 76 -9.27 5.26 -3.55
CA GLY A 76 -10.06 5.55 -2.37
C GLY A 76 -11.52 5.72 -2.75
N GLU A 77 -12.41 5.04 -2.03
CA GLU A 77 -13.85 5.18 -2.13
C GLU A 77 -14.38 5.59 -0.76
N ALA A 78 -14.97 6.79 -0.69
CA ALA A 78 -15.64 7.29 0.52
C ALA A 78 -17.15 7.32 0.27
N ARG A 79 -17.91 6.62 1.11
CA ARG A 79 -19.38 6.65 1.13
C ARG A 79 -19.87 7.24 2.43
N MET A 80 -20.91 8.05 2.34
CA MET A 80 -21.58 8.59 3.52
C MET A 80 -23.08 8.48 3.33
N ASN A 81 -23.69 7.66 4.16
CA ASN A 81 -25.10 7.32 4.11
C ASN A 81 -25.83 7.94 5.30
N SER A 82 -27.03 8.46 5.05
CA SER A 82 -27.94 9.01 6.05
C SER A 82 -29.37 8.68 5.65
N PHE A 83 -30.32 8.92 6.55
CA PHE A 83 -31.75 8.69 6.27
C PHE A 83 -32.30 9.51 5.07
N VAL A 84 -31.57 10.54 4.62
CA VAL A 84 -32.01 11.47 3.57
C VAL A 84 -31.09 11.47 2.34
N TYR A 85 -29.80 11.13 2.49
CA TYR A 85 -28.79 11.22 1.44
C TYR A 85 -27.84 10.01 1.42
N ASP A 86 -27.61 9.48 0.22
CA ASP A 86 -26.60 8.46 -0.10
C ASP A 86 -25.58 9.09 -1.07
N ASN A 87 -24.35 9.32 -0.60
CA ASN A 87 -23.29 9.90 -1.42
C ASN A 87 -22.05 9.02 -1.45
N LYS A 88 -21.53 8.83 -2.66
CA LYS A 88 -20.28 8.11 -2.94
C LYS A 88 -19.29 9.01 -3.67
N LYS A 89 -18.02 9.01 -3.23
CA LYS A 89 -16.92 9.73 -3.86
C LYS A 89 -15.73 8.80 -4.12
N ASP A 90 -15.35 8.69 -5.39
CA ASP A 90 -14.16 7.95 -5.81
C ASP A 90 -12.96 8.88 -6.02
N ILE A 91 -11.78 8.42 -5.60
CA ILE A 91 -10.50 9.11 -5.68
C ILE A 91 -9.49 8.12 -6.27
N HIS A 92 -8.87 8.46 -7.40
CA HIS A 92 -7.88 7.61 -8.05
C HIS A 92 -6.61 8.43 -8.30
N VAL A 93 -5.48 8.03 -7.71
CA VAL A 93 -4.23 8.79 -7.76
C VAL A 93 -3.03 7.90 -8.08
N PRO A 94 -2.36 8.09 -9.22
CA PRO A 94 -1.06 7.47 -9.48
C PRO A 94 0.08 8.26 -8.81
N ILE A 95 0.96 7.54 -8.10
CA ILE A 95 2.11 8.08 -7.37
C ILE A 95 3.38 7.43 -7.94
N PRO A 96 4.13 8.15 -8.80
CA PRO A 96 5.41 7.68 -9.30
C PRO A 96 6.49 7.85 -8.23
N MET A 97 7.40 6.89 -8.15
CA MET A 97 8.55 6.87 -7.25
C MET A 97 9.78 6.36 -7.99
N ILE A 98 10.93 6.93 -7.63
CA ILE A 98 12.23 6.50 -8.12
C ILE A 98 13.20 6.50 -6.93
N GLY A 99 14.07 5.49 -6.86
CA GLY A 99 14.97 5.33 -5.73
C GLY A 99 16.11 4.36 -5.99
N LEU A 100 16.85 4.07 -4.93
CA LEU A 100 17.91 3.06 -4.93
C LEU A 100 17.49 1.92 -4.01
N GLY A 101 17.79 0.70 -4.43
CA GLY A 101 17.54 -0.53 -3.68
C GLY A 101 18.83 -1.24 -3.36
N ALA A 102 19.00 -1.67 -2.12
CA ALA A 102 20.04 -2.59 -1.70
C ALA A 102 19.40 -3.90 -1.23
N LYS A 103 19.92 -5.04 -1.68
CA LYS A 103 19.48 -6.37 -1.24
C LYS A 103 20.68 -7.12 -0.69
N ILE A 104 20.53 -7.67 0.51
CA ILE A 104 21.52 -8.54 1.16
C ILE A 104 21.00 -9.97 1.05
N GLY A 105 21.75 -10.86 0.40
CA GLY A 105 21.46 -12.28 0.38
C GLY A 105 22.12 -12.99 1.55
N LEU A 106 21.41 -13.29 2.62
CA LEU A 106 21.95 -14.17 3.65
C LEU A 106 22.14 -15.56 3.04
N LEU A 107 23.38 -15.92 2.70
CA LEU A 107 23.73 -17.27 2.27
C LEU A 107 23.42 -18.22 3.43
N ALA A 108 22.60 -19.24 3.16
CA ALA A 108 22.23 -20.30 4.07
C ALA A 108 23.39 -21.27 4.42
N ASP A 109 24.64 -20.80 4.39
CA ASP A 109 25.84 -21.60 4.69
C ASP A 109 25.93 -22.06 6.16
N ILE A 110 24.98 -21.65 7.00
CA ILE A 110 24.84 -22.16 8.38
C ILE A 110 24.27 -23.58 8.43
N LEU A 111 23.70 -24.12 7.33
CA LEU A 111 23.09 -25.46 7.33
C LEU A 111 24.08 -26.61 7.10
N TRP A 112 25.33 -26.37 6.68
CA TRP A 112 26.28 -27.47 6.44
C TRP A 112 27.13 -27.84 7.68
N LYS A 113 27.32 -26.93 8.64
CA LYS A 113 28.25 -27.15 9.78
C LYS A 113 27.70 -27.99 10.94
N ARG A 114 26.44 -28.45 10.92
CA ARG A 114 25.88 -29.34 11.96
C ARG A 114 25.65 -30.79 11.53
N GLY A 115 25.85 -31.14 10.26
CA GLY A 115 25.57 -32.48 9.73
C GLY A 115 26.75 -33.47 9.68
N GLN A 116 27.96 -33.06 10.07
CA GLN A 116 29.18 -33.90 10.00
C GLN A 116 29.65 -34.43 11.36
N ASN A 117 28.79 -34.46 12.38
CA ASN A 117 29.16 -35.04 13.66
C ASN A 117 27.98 -35.80 14.29
N SER A 118 27.59 -36.92 13.68
CA SER A 118 26.89 -38.01 14.35
C SER A 118 27.09 -39.35 13.64
#